data_AF-A0A750L4M2-F1
#
_entry.id   AF-A0A750L4M2-F1
#
_cell.length_a   1.000
_cell.length_b   1.000
_cell.length_c   1.000
_cell.angle_alpha   90.00
_cell.angle_beta   90.00
_cell.angle_gamma   90.00
#
_symmetry.space_group_name_H-M   'P 1'
#
loop_
_entity.id
_entity.type
_entity.pdbx_description
1 polymer ?
#
loop_
_entity_poly.entity_id
_entity_poly.type
_entity_poly.pdbx_seq_one_letter_code
_entity_poly.pdbx_strand_id
1 'polypeptide(L)' 'MKEFNLPKLPDNYRWGAETYFEFDESGGFQAPDGFAIKTVDMEKKVAICVPFQTCINGTWVTFSTK' A
#
# COMPACT_ATOMS: atom_id res chain seq x y z
N MET A 1 -7.42 -5.52 -14.33
CA MET A 1 -7.05 -5.58 -12.90
C MET A 1 -5.95 -6.62 -12.67
N LYS A 2 -4.84 -6.22 -12.05
CA LYS A 2 -3.72 -7.10 -11.67
C LYS A 2 -3.55 -7.07 -10.16
N GLU A 3 -3.68 -8.22 -9.51
CA GLU A 3 -3.51 -8.40 -8.08
C GLU A 3 -2.11 -8.94 -7.75
N PHE A 4 -1.56 -8.49 -6.62
CA PHE A 4 -0.25 -8.88 -6.12
C PHE A 4 -0.41 -9.56 -4.76
N ASN A 5 0.21 -10.72 -4.61
CA ASN A 5 0.28 -11.41 -3.33
C ASN A 5 1.27 -10.70 -2.42
N LEU A 6 0.78 -10.20 -1.28
CA LEU A 6 1.62 -9.60 -0.27
C LEU A 6 2.22 -10.68 0.63
N PRO A 7 3.52 -10.58 0.98
CA PRO A 7 4.14 -11.56 1.85
C PRO A 7 3.56 -11.47 3.26
N LYS A 8 3.65 -12.58 3.99
CA LYS A 8 3.43 -12.58 5.44
C LYS A 8 4.53 -11.77 6.11
N LEU A 9 4.15 -10.93 7.07
CA LEU A 9 5.07 -10.08 7.82
C LEU A 9 5.44 -10.71 9.18
N PRO A 10 6.56 -10.29 9.80
CA PRO A 10 6.92 -10.69 11.17
C PRO A 10 5.93 -10.14 12.21
N ASP A 11 5.93 -10.71 13.41
CA ASP A 11 4.86 -10.52 14.43
C ASP A 11 4.63 -9.06 14.89
N ASN A 12 5.62 -8.17 14.80
CA ASN A 12 5.48 -6.76 15.17
C ASN A 12 5.11 -5.83 14.00
N TYR A 13 4.81 -6.41 12.85
CA TYR A 13 4.47 -5.68 11.64
C TYR A 13 3.12 -6.15 11.09
N ARG A 14 2.47 -5.26 10.34
CA ARG A 14 1.23 -5.61 9.64
C ARG A 14 1.07 -4.82 8.35
N TRP A 15 0.25 -5.38 7.47
CA TRP A 15 -0.42 -4.60 6.44
C TRP A 15 -1.61 -3.88 7.10
N GLY A 16 -1.71 -2.57 6.93
CA GLY A 16 -2.87 -1.82 7.39
C GLY A 16 -4.07 -1.98 6.47
N ALA A 17 -5.04 -1.10 6.62
CA ALA A 17 -6.26 -1.12 5.81
C ALA A 17 -5.96 -0.83 4.33
N GLU A 18 -6.79 -1.38 3.45
CA GLU A 18 -6.77 -1.06 2.03
C GLU A 18 -7.20 0.39 1.81
N THR A 19 -6.41 1.10 1.01
CA THR A 19 -6.67 2.46 0.59
C THR A 19 -6.75 2.51 -0.93
N TYR A 20 -7.79 3.15 -1.43
CA TYR A 20 -8.02 3.36 -2.85
C TYR A 20 -7.34 4.64 -3.31
N PHE A 21 -6.63 4.55 -4.41
CA PHE A 21 -5.96 5.67 -5.07
C PHE A 21 -6.41 5.72 -6.53
N GLU A 22 -7.01 6.84 -6.92
CA GLU A 22 -7.20 7.18 -8.32
C GLU A 22 -5.93 7.84 -8.85
N PHE A 23 -5.59 7.57 -10.11
CA PHE A 23 -4.47 8.22 -10.78
C PHE A 23 -4.84 8.60 -12.21
N ASP A 24 -4.17 9.57 -12.78
CA ASP A 24 -4.46 10.10 -14.12
C ASP A 24 -3.31 9.86 -15.11
N GLU A 25 -2.11 9.61 -14.59
CA GLU A 25 -0.87 9.54 -15.36
C GLU A 25 -0.82 8.38 -16.37
N SER A 26 -0.40 8.73 -17.58
CA SER A 26 -0.17 7.79 -18.69
C SER A 26 1.09 6.93 -18.53
N GLY A 27 1.90 7.17 -17.48
CA GLY A 27 3.22 6.54 -17.26
C GLY A 27 3.24 5.43 -16.21
N GLY A 28 2.18 5.26 -15.43
CA GLY A 28 2.11 4.29 -14.33
C GLY A 28 1.59 4.91 -13.04
N PHE A 29 1.43 4.07 -12.02
CA PHE A 29 1.07 4.50 -10.67
C PHE A 29 2.21 4.19 -9.70
N GLN A 30 2.60 5.19 -8.91
CA GLN A 30 3.53 5.01 -7.81
C GLN A 30 2.76 5.11 -6.49
N ALA A 31 2.90 4.08 -5.64
CA ALA A 31 2.30 4.10 -4.31
C ALA A 31 2.95 5.19 -3.44
N PRO A 32 2.19 5.82 -2.52
CA PRO A 32 2.76 6.70 -1.52
C PRO A 32 3.81 6.01 -0.65
N ASP A 33 4.71 6.79 -0.05
CA ASP A 33 5.71 6.29 0.89
C ASP A 33 5.06 5.44 1.99
N GLY A 34 5.64 4.26 2.23
CA GLY A 34 5.13 3.32 3.22
C GLY A 34 4.01 2.40 2.75
N PHE A 35 3.55 2.53 1.51
CA PHE A 35 2.49 1.68 0.95
C PHE A 35 3.05 0.65 -0.04
N ALA A 36 2.45 -0.53 -0.02
CA ALA A 36 2.62 -1.55 -1.05
C ALA A 36 1.38 -1.60 -1.96
N ILE A 37 1.58 -1.77 -3.26
CA ILE A 37 0.50 -1.98 -4.23
C ILE A 37 -0.02 -3.40 -4.07
N LYS A 38 -1.28 -3.55 -3.67
CA LYS A 38 -1.99 -4.84 -3.63
C LYS A 38 -2.70 -5.11 -4.95
N THR A 39 -3.24 -4.08 -5.58
CA THR A 39 -3.95 -4.21 -6.85
C THR A 39 -3.79 -2.97 -7.70
N VAL A 40 -3.69 -3.14 -9.02
CA VAL A 40 -3.74 -2.04 -9.99
C VAL A 40 -4.69 -2.36 -11.13
N ASP A 41 -5.51 -1.39 -11.50
CA ASP A 41 -6.36 -1.39 -12.68
C ASP A 41 -5.98 -0.19 -13.54
N MET A 42 -5.23 -0.45 -14.61
CA MET A 42 -4.75 0.59 -15.54
C MET A 42 -5.87 1.13 -16.45
N GLU A 43 -6.93 0.35 -16.70
CA GLU A 43 -8.06 0.79 -17.52
C GLU A 43 -8.94 1.76 -16.74
N LYS A 44 -9.23 1.41 -15.47
CA LYS A 44 -10.00 2.27 -14.57
C LYS A 44 -9.17 3.37 -13.91
N LYS A 45 -7.84 3.30 -14.06
CA LYS A 45 -6.85 4.14 -13.39
C LYS A 45 -7.02 4.19 -11.87
N VAL A 46 -7.15 3.02 -11.26
CA VAL A 46 -7.30 2.85 -9.80
C VAL A 46 -6.25 1.87 -9.28
N ALA A 47 -5.68 2.17 -8.14
CA ALA A 47 -4.81 1.29 -7.37
C ALA A 47 -5.36 1.08 -5.96
N ILE A 48 -5.26 -0.15 -5.47
CA ILE A 48 -5.52 -0.50 -4.07
C ILE A 48 -4.16 -0.75 -3.43
N CYS A 49 -3.85 0.04 -2.41
CA CYS A 49 -2.59 -0.08 -1.68
C CYS A 49 -2.86 -0.35 -0.20
N VAL A 50 -1.88 -0.95 0.47
CA VAL A 50 -1.93 -1.15 1.93
C VAL A 50 -0.65 -0.58 2.55
N PRO A 51 -0.74 0.12 3.69
CA PRO A 51 0.44 0.63 4.37
C PRO A 51 1.17 -0.50 5.10
N PHE A 52 2.48 -0.46 5.08
CA PHE A 52 3.33 -1.25 5.98
C PHE A 52 3.40 -0.54 7.33
N GLN A 53 3.04 -1.23 8.42
CA GLN A 53 2.89 -0.63 9.74
C GLN A 53 3.65 -1.40 10.83
N THR A 54 4.09 -0.68 11.86
CA THR A 54 4.64 -1.23 13.12
C THR A 54 3.95 -0.61 14.33
N CYS A 55 4.00 -1.28 15.47
CA CYS A 55 3.41 -0.78 16.72
C CYS A 55 4.48 -0.10 17.59
N ILE A 56 4.29 1.19 17.89
CA ILE A 56 5.13 1.97 18.80
C ILE A 56 4.24 2.49 19.92
N ASN A 57 4.56 2.13 21.18
CA ASN A 57 3.81 2.54 22.36
C ASN A 57 2.29 2.33 22.25
N GLY A 58 1.87 1.18 21.70
CA GLY A 58 0.45 0.85 21.50
C GLY A 58 -0.21 1.51 20.30
N THR A 59 0.53 2.30 19.52
CA THR A 59 0.03 2.98 18.32
C THR A 59 0.62 2.36 17.06
N TRP A 60 -0.24 2.02 16.10
CA TRP A 60 0.20 1.56 14.79
C TRP A 60 0.58 2.74 13.90
N VAL A 61 1.82 2.77 13.45
CA VAL A 61 2.37 3.82 12.59
C VAL A 61 2.79 3.25 11.25
N THR A 62 2.61 4.02 10.18
CA THR A 62 3.07 3.67 8.83
C THR A 62 4.53 4.07 8.66
N PHE A 63 5.33 3.21 8.04
CA PHE A 63 6.72 3.54 7.70
C PHE A 63 6.78 4.68 6.68
N SER A 64 7.74 5.58 6.80
CA SER A 64 8.01 6.64 5.83
C SER A 64 9.51 6.70 5.57
N THR A 65 9.91 6.97 4.34
CA THR A 65 11.32 7.04 3.91
C THR A 65 11.90 8.46 3.95
N LYS A 66 11.29 9.37 4.73
CA LYS A 66 11.73 10.77 4.85
C LYS A 66 12.82 10.94 5.89
#